data_AF-A0A5P2WFT0-F1
#
_entry.id   AF-A0A5P2WFT0-F1
#
_cell.length_a   1.000
_cell.length_b   1.000
_cell.length_c   1.000
_cell.angle_alpha   90.00
_cell.angle_beta   90.00
_cell.angle_gamma   90.00
#
_symmetry.space_group_name_H-M   'P 1'
#
loop_
_entity.id
_entity.type
_entity.pdbx_description
1 polymer ?
#
loop_
_entity_poly.entity_id
_entity_poly.type
_entity_poly.pdbx_seq_one_letter_code
_entity_poly.pdbx_strand_id
1 'polypeptide(L)'
;MLAQAQLLTRIADARGISIIHQTDQEHTDYRAGGYTHDCYRLAWGEPPARYWLDHEEVVRRRGVLAGLYQSIGMGRSGREHALDFAEPVAV
;
A
#
# COMPACT_ATOMS: atom_id res chain seq x y z
N MET A 1 -11.25 -4.75 -9.62
CA MET A 1 -10.18 -5.15 -10.56
C MET A 1 -10.38 -6.60 -11.00
N LEU A 2 -11.27 -6.87 -11.97
CA LEU A 2 -11.57 -8.24 -12.41
C LEU A 2 -10.47 -8.86 -13.30
N ALA A 3 -9.81 -8.04 -14.12
CA ALA A 3 -8.77 -8.51 -15.05
C ALA A 3 -7.54 -9.09 -14.34
N GLN A 4 -7.14 -8.52 -13.19
CA GLN A 4 -5.99 -9.02 -12.42
C GLN A 4 -6.26 -10.41 -11.84
N ALA A 5 -7.45 -10.65 -11.28
CA ALA A 5 -7.81 -11.95 -10.72
C ALA A 5 -7.77 -13.04 -11.79
N GLN A 6 -8.37 -12.79 -12.97
CA GLN A 6 -8.38 -13.77 -14.07
C GLN A 6 -6.97 -14.09 -14.60
N LEU A 7 -6.10 -13.07 -14.73
CA LEU A 7 -4.73 -13.29 -15.18
C LEU A 7 -3.93 -14.13 -14.16
N LEU A 8 -4.06 -13.84 -12.87
CA LEU A 8 -3.38 -14.56 -11.81
C LEU A 8 -3.86 -16.02 -11.71
N THR A 9 -5.16 -16.29 -11.84
CA THR A 9 -5.68 -17.66 -11.89
C THR A 9 -5.05 -18.47 -13.03
N ARG A 10 -4.91 -17.90 -14.23
CA ARG A 10 -4.30 -18.61 -15.37
C ARG A 10 -2.82 -18.91 -15.15
N ILE A 11 -2.09 -18.03 -14.47
CA ILE A 11 -0.68 -18.25 -14.11
C ILE A 11 -0.56 -19.35 -13.04
N ALA A 12 -1.43 -19.31 -12.02
CA ALA A 12 -1.51 -20.32 -10.97
C ALA A 12 -1.68 -21.72 -11.55
N ASP A 13 -2.67 -21.88 -12.43
CA ASP A 13 -2.95 -23.14 -13.13
C ASP A 13 -1.77 -23.61 -13.99
N ALA A 14 -1.20 -22.70 -14.80
CA ALA A 14 -0.12 -23.03 -15.72
C ALA A 14 1.18 -23.46 -15.02
N ARG A 15 1.38 -23.03 -13.76
CA ARG A 15 2.60 -23.30 -12.99
C ARG A 15 2.38 -24.28 -11.85
N GLY A 16 1.16 -24.73 -11.62
CA GLY A 16 0.81 -25.58 -10.48
C GLY A 16 1.11 -24.90 -9.14
N ILE A 17 0.98 -23.57 -9.07
CA ILE A 17 1.23 -22.77 -7.86
C ILE A 17 -0.08 -22.17 -7.37
N SER A 18 -0.25 -22.06 -6.06
CA SER A 18 -1.36 -21.29 -5.49
C SER A 18 -0.96 -19.82 -5.36
N ILE A 19 -1.72 -18.93 -5.99
CA ILE A 19 -1.56 -17.48 -5.80
C ILE A 19 -2.59 -17.05 -4.76
N ILE A 20 -2.11 -16.71 -3.55
CA ILE A 20 -2.95 -16.15 -2.49
C ILE A 20 -3.34 -14.74 -2.93
N HIS A 21 -4.63 -14.51 -3.16
CA HIS A 21 -5.17 -13.27 -3.72
C HIS A 21 -5.40 -12.18 -2.65
N GLN A 22 -5.15 -10.95 -3.10
CA GLN A 22 -5.47 -9.61 -2.55
C GLN A 22 -4.79 -9.15 -1.25
N THR A 23 -3.85 -8.21 -1.46
CA THR A 23 -3.18 -7.35 -0.48
C THR A 23 -4.11 -6.37 0.25
N ASP A 24 -5.43 -6.44 0.07
CA ASP A 24 -6.38 -5.49 0.67
C ASP A 24 -6.77 -5.85 2.11
N GLN A 25 -6.52 -7.10 2.52
CA GLN A 25 -6.61 -7.56 3.91
C GLN A 25 -5.25 -7.87 4.53
N GLU A 26 -4.15 -7.50 3.85
CA GLU A 26 -2.83 -7.71 4.42
C GLU A 26 -2.65 -6.81 5.64
N HIS A 27 -2.42 -7.46 6.77
CA HIS A 27 -1.96 -6.79 7.98
C HIS A 27 -0.54 -6.29 7.70
N THR A 28 -0.39 -5.01 7.36
CA THR A 28 0.90 -4.39 7.01
C THR A 28 1.68 -3.99 8.27
N ASP A 29 1.84 -4.94 9.19
CA ASP A 29 2.52 -4.73 10.47
C ASP A 29 3.92 -5.32 10.40
N TYR A 30 4.67 -4.92 9.37
CA TYR A 30 6.06 -5.31 9.25
C TYR A 30 6.82 -4.90 10.52
N ARG A 31 7.66 -5.80 11.01
CA ARG A 31 8.59 -5.55 12.11
C ARG A 31 9.94 -6.19 11.79
N ALA A 32 11.01 -5.42 11.97
CA ALA A 32 12.36 -5.97 11.94
C ALA A 32 12.51 -7.08 12.98
N GLY A 33 13.15 -8.18 12.60
CA GLY A 33 13.27 -9.41 13.38
C GLY A 33 11.99 -10.25 13.47
N GLY A 34 10.90 -9.85 12.81
CA GLY A 34 9.65 -10.61 12.74
C GLY A 34 9.65 -11.68 11.64
N TYR A 35 8.61 -12.52 11.62
CA TYR A 35 8.44 -13.58 10.62
C TYR A 35 8.57 -13.07 9.17
N THR A 36 7.91 -11.96 8.86
CA THR A 36 7.96 -11.36 7.52
C THR A 36 9.37 -10.85 7.17
N HIS A 37 10.12 -10.30 8.14
CA HIS A 37 11.52 -9.92 7.95
C HIS A 37 12.39 -11.13 7.62
N ASP A 38 12.20 -12.26 8.32
CA ASP A 38 12.88 -13.51 8.02
C ASP A 38 12.55 -14.05 6.63
N CYS A 39 11.28 -13.99 6.22
CA CYS A 39 10.87 -14.38 4.87
C CYS A 39 11.58 -13.53 3.80
N TYR A 40 11.59 -12.20 3.96
CA TYR A 40 12.29 -11.31 3.04
C TYR A 40 13.80 -11.60 3.02
N ARG A 41 14.42 -11.78 4.19
CA ARG A 41 15.84 -12.08 4.33
C ARG A 41 16.24 -13.40 3.64
N LEU A 42 15.44 -14.43 3.80
CA LEU A 42 15.68 -15.74 3.17
C LEU A 42 15.49 -15.70 1.65
N ALA A 43 14.53 -14.94 1.16
CA ALA A 43 14.22 -14.86 -0.27
C ALA A 43 15.17 -13.93 -1.04
N TRP A 44 15.53 -12.78 -0.46
CA TRP A 44 16.19 -11.68 -1.18
C TRP A 44 17.36 -11.04 -0.43
N GLY A 45 17.69 -11.50 0.77
CA GLY A 45 18.71 -10.90 1.64
C GLY A 45 18.17 -9.75 2.50
N GLU A 46 19.06 -9.06 3.19
CA GLU A 46 18.68 -8.08 4.21
C GLU A 46 17.86 -6.91 3.62
N PRO A 47 16.61 -6.69 4.08
CA PRO A 47 15.78 -5.62 3.54
C PRO A 47 16.36 -4.23 3.85
N PRO A 48 16.33 -3.28 2.90
CA PRO A 48 16.84 -1.94 3.14
C PRO A 48 16.06 -1.20 4.24
N ALA A 49 16.71 -0.91 5.37
CA ALA A 49 16.10 -0.24 6.52
C ALA A 49 15.48 1.14 6.21
N ARG A 50 15.90 1.78 5.11
CA ARG A 50 15.30 3.03 4.63
C ARG A 50 13.81 2.87 4.26
N TYR A 51 13.43 1.70 3.75
CA TYR A 51 12.11 1.45 3.17
C TYR A 51 11.31 0.38 3.96
N TRP A 52 11.99 -0.55 4.63
CA TRP A 52 11.37 -1.56 5.50
C TRP A 52 11.27 -1.03 6.94
N LEU A 53 10.28 -0.18 7.17
CA LEU A 53 10.04 0.50 8.44
C LEU A 53 9.08 -0.31 9.33
N ASP A 54 9.35 -0.34 10.63
CA ASP A 54 8.42 -0.92 11.61
C ASP A 54 7.05 -0.23 11.56
N HIS A 55 6.01 -1.00 11.89
CA HIS A 55 4.62 -0.58 11.87
C HIS A 55 4.38 0.78 12.54
N GLU A 56 4.93 1.01 13.74
CA GLU A 56 4.75 2.25 14.49
C GLU A 56 5.28 3.47 13.75
N GLU A 57 6.42 3.32 13.05
CA GLU A 57 7.01 4.39 12.26
C GLU A 57 6.19 4.67 11.00
N VAL A 58 5.65 3.62 10.36
CA VAL A 58 4.72 3.77 9.24
C VAL A 58 3.46 4.51 9.69
N VAL A 59 2.86 4.14 10.83
CA VAL A 59 1.68 4.82 11.39
C VAL A 59 1.99 6.29 11.67
N ARG A 60 3.12 6.59 12.31
CA ARG A 60 3.53 7.97 12.61
C ARG A 60 3.68 8.80 11.34
N ARG A 61 4.40 8.30 10.32
CA ARG A 61 4.60 9.00 9.04
C ARG A 61 3.29 9.18 8.27
N ARG A 62 2.41 8.17 8.28
CA ARG A 62 1.07 8.27 7.68
C ARG A 62 0.23 9.35 8.37
N GLY A 63 0.33 9.49 9.69
CA GLY A 63 -0.34 10.56 10.43
C GLY A 63 0.12 11.96 9.98
N VAL A 64 1.43 12.17 9.83
CA VAL A 64 1.98 13.42 9.31
C VAL A 64 1.46 13.71 7.90
N LEU A 65 1.53 12.74 7.00
CA LEU A 65 1.02 12.88 5.63
C LEU A 65 -0.48 13.17 5.59
N ALA A 66 -1.26 12.50 6.43
CA ALA A 66 -2.70 12.74 6.53
C ALA A 66 -3.00 14.19 6.97
N GLY A 67 -2.26 14.72 7.94
CA GLY A 67 -2.37 16.12 8.36
C GLY A 67 -2.02 17.11 7.25
N LEU A 68 -0.96 16.84 6.47
CA LEU A 68 -0.59 17.67 5.32
C LEU A 68 -1.67 17.65 4.23
N TYR A 69 -2.19 16.47 3.87
CA TYR A 69 -3.30 16.37 2.93
C TYR A 69 -4.54 17.13 3.43
N GLN A 70 -4.88 16.96 4.70
CA GLN A 70 -6.02 17.64 5.29
C GLN A 70 -5.86 19.17 5.26
N SER A 71 -4.64 19.69 5.46
CA SER A 71 -4.36 21.13 5.42
C SER A 71 -4.61 21.79 4.06
N ILE A 72 -4.63 21.00 2.98
CA ILE A 72 -4.95 21.46 1.61
C ILE A 72 -6.36 21.03 1.18
N GLY A 73 -7.21 20.63 2.12
CA GLY A 73 -8.59 20.23 1.83
C GLY A 73 -8.73 18.82 1.25
N MET A 74 -7.70 17.97 1.30
CA MET A 74 -7.77 16.58 0.83
C MET A 74 -7.97 15.61 2.01
N GLY A 75 -9.11 14.91 2.04
CA GLY A 75 -9.47 13.95 3.09
C GLY A 75 -9.21 12.49 2.69
N ARG A 76 -9.37 11.55 3.64
CA ARG A 76 -9.25 10.09 3.44
C ARG A 76 -8.06 9.64 2.56
N SER A 77 -6.91 10.25 2.78
CA SER A 77 -5.70 10.01 1.96
C SER A 77 -5.92 10.33 0.48
N GLY A 78 -6.59 11.44 0.18
CA GLY A 78 -6.85 11.93 -1.17
C GLY A 78 -8.09 11.35 -1.85
N ARG A 79 -8.91 10.56 -1.15
CA ARG A 79 -10.13 9.95 -1.71
C ARG A 79 -11.35 10.88 -1.67
N GLU A 80 -11.25 11.98 -0.95
CA GLU A 80 -12.27 13.01 -0.86
C GLU A 80 -11.58 14.37 -0.79
N HIS A 81 -12.30 15.43 -1.15
CA HIS A 81 -11.80 16.80 -1.02
C HIS A 81 -12.92 17.75 -0.58
N ALA A 82 -12.52 18.84 0.07
CA ALA A 82 -13.36 19.99 0.37
C ALA A 82 -13.02 21.18 -0.55
N LEU A 83 -12.32 20.93 -1.66
CA LEU A 83 -12.00 21.94 -2.67
C LEU A 83 -13.27 22.35 -3.42
N ASP A 84 -13.54 23.66 -3.42
CA ASP A 84 -14.53 24.28 -4.30
C ASP A 84 -13.85 24.68 -5.62
N PHE A 85 -14.40 24.21 -6.73
CA PHE A 85 -13.94 24.60 -8.07
C PHE A 85 -14.83 25.74 -8.59
N ALA A 86 -14.22 26.88 -8.89
CA ALA A 86 -14.94 28.00 -9.51
C ALA A 86 -15.48 27.60 -10.90
N GLU A 87 -16.51 28.32 -11.37
CA GLU A 87 -17.04 28.09 -12.71
C GLU A 87 -15.93 28.19 -13.77
N PRO A 88 -15.93 27.28 -14.77
CA PRO A 88 -14.99 27.36 -15.87
C PRO A 88 -15.11 28.72 -16.56
N VAL A 89 -14.00 29.44 -16.70
CA VAL A 89 -13.96 30.64 -17.53
C VAL A 89 -14.07 30.17 -18.98
N ALA A 90 -15.13 30.59 -19.68
CA ALA A 90 -15.25 30.37 -21.12
C ALA A 90 -14.10 31.08 -21.84
N VAL A 91 -13.33 30.31 -22.62
CA VAL A 91 -12.23 30.81 -23.49
C VAL A 91 -12.79 31.14 -24.87
#